data_AF-A0A9P6H530-F1
#
_entry.id   AF-A0A9P6H530-F1
#
_cell.length_a   1.000
_cell.length_b   1.000
_cell.length_c   1.000
_cell.angle_alpha   90.00
_cell.angle_beta   90.00
_cell.angle_gamma   90.00
#
_symmetry.space_group_name_H-M   'P 1'
#
loop_
_entity.id
_entity.type
_entity.pdbx_description
1 polymer ?
#
loop_
_entity_poly.entity_id
_entity_poly.type
_entity_poly.pdbx_seq_one_letter_code
_entity_poly.pdbx_strand_id
1 'polypeptide(L)'
;MVAAHSSDLRERIVRCYHQGETMRAVADTFNVSVGFVHHIVDLHRKHGQVTDPYAEPRRGHRILTAEDEDYIRALIETRPSLYLDEIQEGLFAER
;
A
#
# COMPACT_ATOMS: atom_id res chain seq x y z
N MET A 1 -4.47 2.25 -12.15
CA MET A 1 -3.36 2.18 -11.18
C MET A 1 -2.62 3.50 -11.24
N VAL A 2 -2.69 4.34 -10.20
CA VAL A 2 -1.98 5.63 -10.20
C VAL A 2 -0.49 5.32 -10.06
N ALA A 3 0.28 5.62 -11.10
CA ALA A 3 1.73 5.47 -11.07
C ALA A 3 2.26 6.24 -9.86
N ALA A 4 2.95 5.52 -8.97
CA ALA A 4 3.71 6.16 -7.92
C ALA A 4 4.68 7.13 -8.61
N HIS A 5 4.46 8.44 -8.47
CA HIS A 5 5.49 9.41 -8.81
C HIS A 5 6.79 8.94 -8.15
N SER A 6 7.84 8.77 -8.94
CA SER A 6 9.14 8.23 -8.51
C SER A 6 9.57 8.90 -7.20
N SER A 7 10.08 8.13 -6.25
CA SER A 7 10.57 8.65 -4.97
C SER A 7 11.56 9.81 -5.17
N ASP A 8 12.38 9.72 -6.22
CA ASP A 8 13.32 10.78 -6.65
C ASP A 8 12.61 12.13 -6.91
N LEU A 9 11.42 12.13 -7.54
CA LEU A 9 10.67 13.36 -7.77
C LEU A 9 10.24 14.00 -6.45
N ARG A 10 9.80 13.18 -5.49
CA ARG A 10 9.33 13.69 -4.19
C ARG A 10 10.49 14.25 -3.37
N GLU A 11 11.66 13.62 -3.41
CA GLU A 11 12.88 14.11 -2.76
C GLU A 11 13.36 15.44 -3.36
N ARG A 12 13.28 15.59 -4.68
CA ARG A 12 13.62 16.86 -5.35
C ARG A 12 12.66 17.99 -4.97
N ILE A 13 11.37 17.70 -4.89
CA ILE A 13 10.35 18.67 -4.42
C ILE A 13 10.68 19.17 -3.01
N VAL A 14 11.00 18.25 -2.08
CA VAL A 14 11.39 18.60 -0.71
C VAL A 14 12.67 19.42 -0.69
N ARG A 15 13.66 19.07 -1.52
CA ARG A 15 14.92 19.81 -1.62
C ARG A 15 14.72 21.26 -2.09
N CYS A 16 13.96 21.47 -3.16
CA CYS A 16 13.66 22.82 -3.66
C CYS A 16 12.87 23.63 -2.62
N TYR A 17 11.96 23.01 -1.89
CA TYR A 17 11.27 23.67 -0.78
C TYR A 17 12.23 24.11 0.33
N HIS A 18 13.18 23.26 0.73
CA HIS A 18 14.21 23.63 1.71
C HIS A 18 15.18 24.71 1.23
N GLN A 19 15.36 24.84 -0.09
CA GLN A 19 16.14 25.92 -0.69
C GLN A 19 15.41 27.27 -0.70
N GLY A 20 14.16 27.33 -0.20
CA GLY A 20 13.38 28.55 -0.06
C GLY A 20 12.49 28.88 -1.26
N GLU A 21 12.34 27.95 -2.21
CA GLU A 21 11.41 28.14 -3.31
C GLU A 21 9.95 28.06 -2.85
N THR A 22 9.10 28.89 -3.46
CA THR A 22 7.66 28.84 -3.18
C THR A 22 7.06 27.56 -3.73
N MET A 23 6.04 27.00 -3.06
CA MET A 23 5.36 25.78 -3.51
C MET A 23 4.82 25.87 -4.94
N ARG A 24 4.46 27.09 -5.38
CA ARG A 24 3.97 27.35 -6.73
C ARG A 24 5.09 27.28 -7.77
N ALA A 25 6.24 27.88 -7.47
CA ALA A 25 7.43 27.77 -8.32
C ALA A 25 7.90 26.31 -8.45
N VAL A 26 7.89 25.56 -7.35
CA VAL A 26 8.22 24.12 -7.36
C VAL A 26 7.23 23.34 -8.22
N ALA A 27 5.93 23.63 -8.11
CA ALA A 27 4.90 22.99 -8.92
C ALA A 27 5.11 23.25 -10.42
N ASP A 28 5.42 24.48 -10.79
CA ASP A 28 5.69 24.88 -12.18
C ASP A 28 6.98 24.23 -12.71
N THR A 29 8.06 24.20 -11.92
CA THR A 29 9.35 23.59 -12.28
C THR A 29 9.24 22.09 -12.53
N PHE A 30 8.47 21.37 -11.72
CA PHE A 30 8.29 19.93 -11.84
C PHE A 30 7.05 19.52 -12.65
N ASN A 31 6.29 20.48 -13.18
CA ASN A 31 5.03 20.27 -13.91
C ASN A 31 4.04 19.37 -13.14
N VAL A 32 3.90 19.62 -11.84
CA VAL A 32 2.99 18.89 -10.94
C VAL A 32 1.94 19.83 -10.36
N SER A 33 0.87 19.29 -9.78
CA SER A 33 -0.13 20.13 -9.13
C SER A 33 0.41 20.73 -7.82
N VAL A 34 -0.01 21.95 -7.50
CA VAL A 34 0.33 22.61 -6.22
C VAL A 34 -0.15 21.77 -5.03
N GLY A 35 -1.30 21.10 -5.16
CA GLY A 35 -1.82 20.20 -4.13
C GLY A 35 -0.90 18.99 -3.87
N PHE A 36 -0.24 18.47 -4.90
CA PHE A 36 0.74 17.39 -4.75
C PHE A 36 1.99 17.87 -4.01
N VAL A 37 2.51 19.05 -4.33
CA VAL A 37 3.62 19.67 -3.60
C VAL A 37 3.26 19.91 -2.13
N HIS A 38 2.07 20.45 -1.87
CA HIS A 38 1.57 20.66 -0.51
C HIS A 38 1.49 19.35 0.28
N HIS A 39 0.98 18.29 -0.34
CA HIS A 39 0.90 16.98 0.29
C HIS A 39 2.28 16.42 0.65
N ILE A 40 3.26 16.51 -0.25
CA ILE A 40 4.64 16.04 0.01
C ILE A 40 5.30 16.85 1.13
N VAL A 41 5.17 18.18 1.10
CA VAL A 41 5.77 19.04 2.13
C VAL A 41 5.14 18.80 3.50
N ASP A 42 3.82 18.64 3.56
CA ASP A 42 3.11 18.32 4.80
C ASP A 42 3.54 16.95 5.36
N LEU A 43 3.67 15.95 4.47
CA LEU A 43 4.16 14.62 4.82
C LEU A 43 5.60 14.67 5.36
N HIS A 44 6.49 15.40 4.69
CA HIS A 44 7.86 15.60 5.13
C HIS A 44 7.92 16.34 6.48
N ARG A 45 7.06 17.33 6.71
CA ARG A 45 6.98 18.04 7.99
C ARG A 45 6.48 17.15 9.13
N LYS A 46 5.54 16.25 8.86
CA LYS A 46 4.93 15.36 9.87
C LYS A 46 5.79 14.15 10.21
N HIS A 47 6.43 13.54 9.19
CA HIS A 47 7.09 12.24 9.34
C HIS A 47 8.60 12.28 9.02
N GLY A 48 9.12 13.41 8.51
CA GLY A 48 10.52 13.51 8.04
C GLY A 48 10.80 12.69 6.78
N GLN A 49 9.76 12.21 6.10
CA GLN A 49 9.86 11.31 4.95
C GLN A 49 8.96 11.77 3.80
N VAL A 50 9.35 11.42 2.57
CA VAL A 50 8.61 11.71 1.33
C VAL A 50 7.55 10.66 0.98
N THR A 51 7.51 9.58 1.77
CA THR A 51 6.54 8.50 1.69
C THR A 51 5.99 8.31 3.09
N ASP A 52 4.70 8.06 3.19
CA ASP A 52 4.03 7.86 4.47
C ASP A 52 4.52 6.53 5.07
N PRO A 53 5.23 6.56 6.21
CA PRO A 53 5.74 5.34 6.84
C PRO A 53 4.62 4.47 7.41
N TYR A 54 3.42 5.02 7.59
CA TYR A 54 2.23 4.33 8.09
C TYR A 54 1.20 4.08 7.01
N ALA A 55 1.50 4.38 5.74
CA ALA A 55 0.66 3.96 4.64
C ALA A 55 0.75 2.43 4.53
N GLU A 56 -0.11 1.77 5.30
CA GLU A 56 -0.29 0.34 5.24
C GLU A 56 -0.66 0.00 3.79
N PRO A 57 0.02 -0.99 3.16
CA PRO A 57 -0.40 -1.47 1.87
C PRO A 57 -1.91 -1.77 1.97
N ARG A 58 -2.72 -1.27 1.03
CA ARG A 58 -4.17 -1.54 0.96
C ARG A 58 -4.48 -3.03 0.66
N ARG A 59 -3.68 -3.96 1.17
CA ARG A 59 -3.96 -5.38 1.18
C ARG A 59 -4.78 -5.62 2.43
N GLY A 60 -6.03 -6.04 2.25
CA GLY A 60 -6.84 -6.52 3.36
C GLY A 60 -6.09 -7.58 4.15
N HIS A 61 -6.36 -7.66 5.45
CA HIS A 61 -5.75 -8.67 6.29
C HIS A 61 -6.07 -10.06 5.73
N ARG A 62 -5.04 -10.89 5.58
CA ARG A 62 -5.21 -12.25 5.05
C ARG A 62 -5.90 -13.09 6.13
N ILE A 63 -7.07 -13.64 5.81
CA ILE A 63 -7.88 -14.42 6.74
C ILE A 63 -7.34 -15.84 6.89
N LEU A 64 -6.82 -16.42 5.81
CA LEU A 64 -6.25 -17.77 5.78
C LEU A 64 -4.77 -17.74 6.12
N THR A 65 -4.35 -18.54 7.09
CA THR A 65 -2.94 -18.80 7.38
C THR A 65 -2.32 -19.71 6.31
N ALA A 66 -1.02 -20.00 6.42
CA ALA A 66 -0.38 -20.99 5.55
C ALA A 66 -0.87 -22.42 5.88
N GLU A 67 -1.14 -22.69 7.16
CA GLU A 67 -1.66 -23.98 7.64
C GLU A 67 -3.08 -24.23 7.11
N ASP A 68 -3.94 -23.21 7.09
CA ASP A 68 -5.27 -23.30 6.48
C ASP A 68 -5.18 -23.64 4.98
N GLU A 69 -4.21 -23.08 4.25
CA GLU A 69 -4.02 -23.37 2.83
C GLU A 69 -3.54 -24.80 2.58
N ASP A 70 -2.64 -25.32 3.42
CA ASP A 70 -2.17 -26.69 3.34
C ASP A 70 -3.29 -27.69 3.68
N TYR A 71 -4.13 -27.37 4.67
CA TYR A 71 -5.33 -28.15 5.00
C TYR A 71 -6.33 -28.19 3.85
N ILE A 72 -6.68 -27.04 3.29
CA ILE A 72 -7.61 -26.95 2.13
C ILE A 72 -7.06 -27.77 0.95
N ARG A 73 -5.75 -27.72 0.71
CA ARG A 73 -5.11 -28.48 -0.37
C ARG A 73 -5.23 -29.98 -0.14
N ALA A 74 -4.89 -30.47 1.05
CA ALA A 74 -5.02 -31.89 1.39
C ALA A 74 -6.48 -32.37 1.29
N LEU A 75 -7.42 -31.51 1.70
CA LEU A 75 -8.86 -31.81 1.67
C LEU A 75 -9.39 -31.94 0.23
N ILE A 76 -9.01 -31.01 -0.66
CA ILE A 76 -9.36 -31.07 -2.09
C ILE A 76 -8.72 -32.28 -2.78
N GLU A 77 -7.46 -32.59 -2.46
CA GLU A 77 -6.77 -33.77 -3.01
C GLU A 77 -7.45 -35.08 -2.61
N THR A 78 -7.93 -35.17 -1.37
CA THR A 78 -8.61 -36.36 -0.83
C THR A 78 -10.04 -36.49 -1.35
N ARG A 79 -10.73 -35.37 -1.58
CA ARG A 79 -12.14 -35.32 -1.99
C ARG A 79 -12.37 -34.17 -2.99
N PRO A 80 -12.10 -34.38 -4.28
CA PRO A 80 -12.17 -33.32 -5.29
C PRO A 80 -13.59 -32.85 -5.62
N SER A 81 -14.63 -33.54 -5.12
CA SER A 81 -16.04 -33.18 -5.31
C SER A 81 -16.63 -32.42 -4.12
N LEU A 82 -15.82 -32.01 -3.14
CA LEU A 82 -16.28 -31.20 -2.01
C LEU A 82 -16.77 -29.84 -2.50
N TYR A 83 -17.88 -29.39 -1.92
CA TYR A 83 -18.40 -28.06 -2.11
C TYR A 83 -17.71 -27.05 -1.19
N LEU A 84 -17.80 -25.77 -1.55
CA LEU A 84 -17.11 -24.70 -0.84
C LEU A 84 -17.60 -24.52 0.60
N ASP A 85 -18.90 -24.69 0.82
CA ASP A 85 -19.54 -24.65 2.14
C ASP A 85 -19.03 -25.78 3.05
N GLU A 86 -18.87 -26.99 2.52
CA GLU A 86 -18.30 -28.12 3.28
C GLU A 86 -16.85 -27.86 3.69
N ILE A 87 -16.05 -27.21 2.82
CA ILE A 87 -14.68 -26.79 3.15
C ILE A 87 -14.70 -25.71 4.24
N GLN A 88 -15.63 -24.76 4.16
CA GLN A 88 -15.80 -23.70 5.16
C GLN A 88 -16.21 -24.26 6.52
N GLU A 89 -17.12 -25.23 6.55
CA GLU A 89 -17.53 -25.93 7.77
C GLU A 89 -16.36 -26.70 8.40
N GLY A 90 -15.56 -27.41 7.59
CA GLY A 90 -14.35 -28.10 8.06
C GLY A 90 -13.33 -27.14 8.68
N LEU A 91 -13.04 -26.03 8.00
CA LEU A 91 -12.13 -24.98 8.50
C LEU A 91 -12.65 -24.29 9.75
N PHE A 92 -13.98 -24.11 9.88
CA PHE A 92 -14.57 -23.50 11.06
C PHE A 92 -14.55 -24.46 12.27
N ALA A 93 -14.66 -25.77 12.03
CA ALA A 93 -14.64 -26.79 13.08
C ALA A 93 -13.24 -27.07 13.64
N GLU A 94 -12.18 -26.90 12.85
CA GLU A 94 -10.78 -27.11 13.28
C GLU A 94 -10.16 -25.89 13.97
N ARG A 95 -10.84 -24.73 13.95
CA ARG A 95 -10.39 -23.46 14.51
C ARG A 95 -11.03 -23.15 15.85
#